data_AF-A0A424R116-F1
#
_entry.id   AF-A0A424R116-F1
#
_cell.length_a   1.000
_cell.length_b   1.000
_cell.length_c   1.000
_cell.angle_alpha   90.00
_cell.angle_beta   90.00
_cell.angle_gamma   90.00
#
_symmetry.space_group_name_H-M   'P 1'
#
loop_
_entity.id
_entity.type
_entity.pdbx_description
1 polymer ?
#
loop_
_entity_poly.entity_id
_entity_poly.type
_entity_poly.pdbx_seq_one_letter_code
_entity_poly.pdbx_strand_id
1 'polypeptide(L)'
;MSKFKATPLFDAHKRYTRLPMGMAMLNEYPDSKLFIEALVKDNPDVSQDFLHSQAFLKSYSRKSEATYRSYRNEVERLLLWSWTVANKSIIQLKRPELEAFFDFIHSPPIEWVGESVQDRFKSIGGEWLQNEFWRPFAAKISKEDRKKATAGGLDVKPDTKGHTLSGEAIKICFSAISCFYDYLADEGYAFGNPIPAIRKQSPYLIKGATQKNIKRLSNLQWDYVLSCAEAKANADTNYERMLFVVALIKTLYLRVSELSDRSNWQPIWQHLWQDSDGNHWLKVLGKGNKIRDISVPSALFPYIKRYKAFRTEQNSNFNSNAPLVIKNRGTGGMSSRQLRRIVQEAFDMAYEKMLSESFTDEAKALREATTHWLRHTGASQDIATRPLKHMADDLGHASMGTTDQVYIQSDMKERAKTGKDRDV
;
A
#
# COMPACT_ATOMS: atom_id res chain seq x y z
N MET A 1 12.50 -31.95 -9.79
CA MET A 1 12.05 -30.59 -9.43
C MET A 1 13.21 -29.88 -8.75
N SER A 2 13.61 -28.70 -9.23
CA SER A 2 14.65 -27.90 -8.58
C SER A 2 14.18 -27.50 -7.17
N LYS A 3 15.00 -27.78 -6.15
CA LYS A 3 14.72 -27.37 -4.76
C LYS A 3 15.02 -25.88 -4.62
N PHE A 4 14.17 -25.12 -3.93
CA PHE A 4 14.50 -23.73 -3.56
C PHE A 4 15.73 -23.72 -2.64
N LYS A 5 16.83 -23.08 -3.08
CA LYS A 5 18.14 -23.11 -2.40
C LYS A 5 18.51 -21.82 -1.66
N ALA A 6 17.59 -20.86 -1.57
CA ALA A 6 17.85 -19.56 -0.98
C ALA A 6 17.25 -19.47 0.44
N THR A 7 17.86 -18.64 1.28
CA THR A 7 17.41 -18.38 2.67
C THR A 7 17.13 -16.89 2.85
N PRO A 8 16.05 -16.48 3.55
CA PRO A 8 15.76 -15.07 3.81
C PRO A 8 16.91 -14.38 4.56
N LEU A 9 17.08 -13.07 4.39
CA LEU A 9 18.23 -12.32 4.91
C LEU A 9 17.82 -11.22 5.89
N PHE A 10 16.69 -10.54 5.64
CA PHE A 10 16.31 -9.35 6.38
C PHE A 10 14.90 -9.47 6.98
N ASP A 11 14.77 -9.30 8.29
CA ASP A 11 13.51 -9.49 9.00
C ASP A 11 12.49 -8.33 8.78
N ALA A 12 11.31 -8.41 9.38
CA ALA A 12 10.32 -7.34 9.42
C ALA A 12 10.88 -6.09 10.12
N HIS A 13 10.43 -4.93 9.65
CA HIS A 13 10.92 -3.61 10.09
C HIS A 13 11.01 -3.46 11.62
N LYS A 14 9.98 -3.89 12.34
CA LYS A 14 9.90 -3.80 13.80
C LYS A 14 11.07 -4.51 14.51
N ARG A 15 11.53 -5.65 13.98
CA ARG A 15 12.68 -6.39 14.53
C ARG A 15 13.98 -5.88 13.95
N TYR A 16 14.05 -5.75 12.62
CA TYR A 16 15.23 -5.28 11.89
C TYR A 16 15.82 -3.97 12.43
N THR A 17 14.97 -3.01 12.80
CA THR A 17 15.43 -1.73 13.35
C THR A 17 16.19 -1.87 14.67
N ARG A 18 15.94 -2.93 15.45
CA ARG A 18 16.56 -3.21 16.75
C ARG A 18 17.81 -4.09 16.67
N LEU A 19 18.03 -4.74 15.52
CA LEU A 19 19.19 -5.61 15.34
C LEU A 19 20.50 -4.80 15.26
N PRO A 20 21.62 -5.38 15.74
CA PRO A 20 22.94 -4.79 15.58
C PRO A 20 23.33 -4.69 14.09
N MET A 21 24.27 -3.79 13.79
CA MET A 21 24.85 -3.67 12.45
C MET A 21 25.95 -4.73 12.24
N GLY A 22 26.34 -4.92 10.99
CA GLY A 22 27.36 -5.88 10.60
C GLY A 22 26.87 -7.33 10.61
N MET A 23 27.82 -8.26 10.58
CA MET A 23 27.55 -9.69 10.65
C MET A 23 26.90 -10.12 11.97
N ALA A 24 27.07 -9.33 13.04
CA ALA A 24 26.40 -9.57 14.33
C ALA A 24 24.87 -9.58 14.22
N MET A 25 24.28 -8.99 13.17
CA MET A 25 22.84 -9.09 12.89
C MET A 25 22.37 -10.54 12.76
N LEU A 26 23.24 -11.42 12.30
CA LEU A 26 22.93 -12.83 12.02
C LEU A 26 23.07 -13.73 13.25
N ASN A 27 23.50 -13.20 14.41
CA ASN A 27 23.68 -13.98 15.63
C ASN A 27 22.38 -14.67 16.10
N GLU A 28 21.23 -14.06 15.83
CA GLU A 28 19.91 -14.62 16.16
C GLU A 28 19.25 -15.36 14.98
N TYR A 29 19.93 -15.46 13.83
CA TYR A 29 19.41 -15.98 12.55
C TYR A 29 20.35 -17.06 11.98
N PRO A 30 20.38 -18.26 12.59
CA PRO A 30 21.38 -19.28 12.27
C PRO A 30 21.29 -19.77 10.82
N ASP A 31 20.08 -19.90 10.25
CA ASP A 31 19.91 -20.33 8.85
C ASP A 31 20.55 -19.33 7.87
N SER A 32 20.29 -18.03 8.06
CA SER A 32 20.84 -16.97 7.22
C SER A 32 22.36 -16.88 7.39
N LYS A 33 22.86 -17.08 8.61
CA LYS A 33 24.29 -17.12 8.92
C LYS A 33 24.98 -18.25 8.16
N LEU A 34 24.49 -19.48 8.31
CA LEU A 34 25.03 -20.66 7.64
C LEU A 34 24.97 -20.53 6.12
N PHE A 35 23.88 -19.97 5.60
CA PHE A 35 23.72 -19.73 4.17
C PHE A 35 24.78 -18.77 3.62
N ILE A 36 25.02 -17.64 4.30
CA ILE A 36 26.07 -16.69 3.89
C ILE A 36 27.46 -17.31 4.05
N GLU A 37 27.75 -17.97 5.17
CA GLU A 37 29.04 -18.63 5.42
C GLU A 37 29.36 -19.70 4.37
N ALA A 38 28.34 -20.43 3.88
CA ALA A 38 28.51 -21.39 2.80
C ALA A 38 28.88 -20.70 1.48
N LEU A 39 28.16 -19.63 1.11
CA LEU A 39 28.39 -18.91 -0.14
C LEU A 39 29.73 -18.15 -0.17
N VAL A 40 30.17 -17.64 0.97
CA VAL A 40 31.45 -16.91 1.10
C VAL A 40 32.66 -17.77 0.74
N LYS A 41 32.55 -19.11 0.88
CA LYS A 41 33.62 -20.04 0.50
C LYS A 41 33.90 -20.00 -1.00
N ASP A 42 32.86 -19.82 -1.82
CA ASP A 42 32.97 -19.78 -3.27
C ASP A 42 33.09 -18.33 -3.79
N ASN A 43 32.47 -17.38 -3.09
CA ASN A 43 32.48 -15.97 -3.46
C ASN A 43 32.63 -15.06 -2.22
N PRO A 44 33.87 -14.62 -1.90
CA PRO A 44 34.14 -13.80 -0.72
C PRO A 44 33.35 -12.48 -0.67
N ASP A 45 32.98 -11.92 -1.84
CA ASP A 45 32.27 -10.65 -1.94
C ASP A 45 30.84 -10.72 -1.35
N VAL A 46 30.26 -11.93 -1.18
CA VAL A 46 28.91 -12.13 -0.60
C VAL A 46 28.78 -11.48 0.78
N SER A 47 29.83 -11.50 1.59
CA SER A 47 29.82 -10.82 2.89
C SER A 47 29.66 -9.30 2.74
N GLN A 48 30.36 -8.70 1.78
CA GLN A 48 30.29 -7.27 1.52
C GLN A 48 28.95 -6.87 0.89
N ASP A 49 28.43 -7.67 -0.05
CA ASP A 49 27.09 -7.50 -0.63
C ASP A 49 26.04 -7.40 0.49
N PHE A 50 26.09 -8.30 1.47
CA PHE A 50 25.19 -8.31 2.61
C PHE A 50 25.36 -7.06 3.49
N LEU A 51 26.59 -6.67 3.82
CA LEU A 51 26.87 -5.51 4.67
C LEU A 51 26.39 -4.20 4.03
N HIS A 52 26.68 -3.96 2.76
CA HIS A 52 26.20 -2.78 2.04
C HIS A 52 24.68 -2.78 1.90
N SER A 53 24.07 -3.94 1.63
CA SER A 53 22.61 -4.08 1.60
C SER A 53 21.96 -3.78 2.94
N GLN A 54 22.57 -4.24 4.05
CA GLN A 54 22.10 -3.94 5.39
C GLN A 54 22.21 -2.43 5.68
N ALA A 55 23.34 -1.80 5.37
CA ALA A 55 23.52 -0.36 5.57
C ALA A 55 22.49 0.47 4.79
N PHE A 56 22.27 0.12 3.51
CA PHE A 56 21.22 0.71 2.67
C PHE A 56 19.84 0.57 3.31
N LEU A 57 19.44 -0.65 3.70
CA LEU A 57 18.12 -0.86 4.29
C LEU A 57 17.96 -0.15 5.65
N LYS A 58 19.01 -0.05 6.45
CA LYS A 58 19.00 0.69 7.72
C LYS A 58 18.77 2.18 7.50
N SER A 59 19.37 2.80 6.48
CA SER A 59 19.19 4.24 6.19
C SER A 59 17.73 4.59 5.87
N TYR A 60 17.03 3.74 5.12
CA TYR A 60 15.62 3.93 4.78
C TYR A 60 14.63 3.45 5.85
N SER A 61 15.05 2.55 6.75
CA SER A 61 14.21 2.06 7.85
C SER A 61 13.79 3.15 8.84
N ARG A 62 14.57 4.23 8.99
CA ARG A 62 14.30 5.31 9.93
C ARG A 62 13.12 6.19 9.50
N LYS A 63 12.95 6.39 8.19
CA LYS A 63 11.96 7.33 7.63
C LYS A 63 10.59 6.69 7.39
N SER A 64 10.55 5.45 6.90
CA SER A 64 9.29 4.80 6.55
C SER A 64 9.41 3.28 6.54
N GLU A 65 8.58 2.62 7.36
CA GLU A 65 8.39 1.16 7.32
C GLU A 65 7.98 0.69 5.92
N ALA A 66 7.13 1.46 5.22
CA ALA A 66 6.66 1.10 3.88
C ALA A 66 7.80 1.13 2.85
N THR A 67 8.64 2.17 2.89
CA THR A 67 9.83 2.27 2.03
C THR A 67 10.80 1.13 2.32
N TYR A 68 11.10 0.88 3.60
CA TYR A 68 11.94 -0.25 4.01
C TYR A 68 11.41 -1.57 3.47
N ARG A 69 10.12 -1.87 3.63
CA ARG A 69 9.53 -3.12 3.14
C ARG A 69 9.64 -3.25 1.63
N SER A 70 9.45 -2.16 0.88
CA SER A 70 9.60 -2.14 -0.57
C SER A 70 11.04 -2.43 -0.97
N TYR A 71 12.00 -1.68 -0.44
CA TYR A 71 13.41 -1.86 -0.76
C TYR A 71 13.95 -3.22 -0.32
N ARG A 72 13.61 -3.67 0.89
CA ARG A 72 13.97 -5.00 1.39
C ARG A 72 13.54 -6.10 0.43
N ASN A 73 12.30 -6.05 -0.06
CA ASN A 73 11.81 -7.10 -0.96
C ASN A 73 12.60 -7.15 -2.27
N GLU A 74 12.89 -6.01 -2.89
CA GLU A 74 13.56 -5.99 -4.19
C GLU A 74 15.08 -6.23 -4.06
N VAL A 75 15.73 -5.61 -3.08
CA VAL A 75 17.16 -5.83 -2.81
C VAL A 75 17.42 -7.28 -2.41
N GLU A 76 16.62 -7.86 -1.53
CA GLU A 76 16.78 -9.27 -1.15
C GLU A 76 16.55 -10.21 -2.34
N ARG A 77 15.59 -9.92 -3.23
CA ARG A 77 15.44 -10.71 -4.48
C ARG A 77 16.69 -10.66 -5.34
N LEU A 78 17.30 -9.48 -5.50
CA LEU A 78 18.54 -9.32 -6.25
C LEU A 78 19.67 -10.14 -5.62
N LEU A 79 19.88 -10.03 -4.30
CA LEU A 79 20.92 -10.78 -3.60
C LEU A 79 20.73 -12.29 -3.77
N LEU A 80 19.54 -12.80 -3.47
CA LEU A 80 19.26 -14.22 -3.54
C LEU A 80 19.43 -14.75 -4.97
N TRP A 81 18.96 -14.02 -5.98
CA TRP A 81 19.14 -14.40 -7.38
C TRP A 81 20.61 -14.36 -7.79
N SER A 82 21.31 -13.29 -7.44
CA SER A 82 22.74 -13.11 -7.79
C SER A 82 23.58 -14.25 -7.22
N TRP A 83 23.36 -14.58 -5.95
CA TRP A 83 24.16 -15.58 -5.25
C TRP A 83 23.80 -17.02 -5.61
N THR A 84 22.52 -17.33 -5.86
CA THR A 84 22.08 -18.74 -6.02
C THR A 84 21.77 -19.14 -7.46
N VAL A 85 21.55 -18.17 -8.36
CA VAL A 85 21.24 -18.42 -9.77
C VAL A 85 22.40 -17.96 -10.65
N ALA A 86 22.85 -16.72 -10.49
CA ALA A 86 23.97 -16.21 -11.27
C ALA A 86 25.35 -16.63 -10.71
N ASN A 87 25.42 -17.07 -9.46
CA ASN A 87 26.64 -17.38 -8.72
C ASN A 87 27.68 -16.25 -8.77
N LYS A 88 27.22 -15.00 -8.67
CA LYS A 88 28.04 -13.79 -8.73
C LYS A 88 27.68 -12.85 -7.58
N SER A 89 28.63 -12.00 -7.19
CA SER A 89 28.32 -10.85 -6.35
C SER A 89 27.56 -9.80 -7.16
N ILE A 90 26.73 -8.99 -6.49
CA ILE A 90 25.94 -7.95 -7.16
C ILE A 90 26.83 -6.94 -7.89
N ILE A 91 28.05 -6.67 -7.42
CA ILE A 91 28.97 -5.72 -8.09
C ILE A 91 29.64 -6.32 -9.34
N GLN A 92 29.57 -7.63 -9.50
CA GLN A 92 30.09 -8.34 -10.67
C GLN A 92 29.04 -8.45 -11.80
N LEU A 93 27.76 -8.19 -11.51
CA LEU A 93 26.69 -8.26 -12.49
C LEU A 93 26.87 -7.17 -13.56
N LYS A 94 26.96 -7.59 -14.83
CA LYS A 94 26.94 -6.67 -15.96
C LYS A 94 25.54 -6.62 -16.53
N ARG A 95 25.41 -5.84 -17.59
CA ARG A 95 24.12 -5.56 -18.23
C ARG A 95 23.35 -6.84 -18.63
N PRO A 96 23.96 -7.86 -19.27
CA PRO A 96 23.24 -9.08 -19.63
C PRO A 96 22.70 -9.83 -18.41
N GLU A 97 23.45 -9.92 -17.31
CA GLU A 97 22.97 -10.57 -16.10
C GLU A 97 21.86 -9.79 -15.41
N LEU A 98 21.94 -8.46 -15.40
CA LEU A 98 20.88 -7.62 -14.84
C LEU A 98 19.59 -7.68 -15.68
N GLU A 99 19.71 -7.74 -17.01
CA GLU A 99 18.57 -8.02 -17.89
C GLU A 99 17.95 -9.39 -17.57
N ALA A 100 18.78 -10.44 -17.44
CA ALA A 100 18.32 -11.77 -17.03
C ALA A 100 17.66 -11.79 -15.64
N PHE A 101 18.12 -10.95 -14.69
CA PHE A 101 17.44 -10.76 -13.42
C PHE A 101 16.03 -10.17 -13.60
N PHE A 102 15.88 -9.16 -14.47
CA PHE A 102 14.56 -8.57 -14.72
C PHE A 102 13.60 -9.54 -15.44
N ASP A 103 14.13 -10.39 -16.32
CA ASP A 103 13.36 -11.47 -16.94
C ASP A 103 12.93 -12.51 -15.89
N PHE A 104 13.85 -12.89 -15.00
CA PHE A 104 13.59 -13.81 -13.90
C PHE A 104 12.51 -13.27 -12.95
N ILE A 105 12.56 -12.01 -12.52
CA ILE A 105 11.52 -11.47 -11.64
C ILE A 105 10.19 -11.30 -12.38
N HIS A 106 10.19 -11.10 -13.71
CA HIS A 106 8.94 -10.96 -14.44
C HIS A 106 8.15 -12.26 -14.43
N SER A 107 8.84 -13.41 -14.58
CA SER A 107 8.26 -14.75 -14.57
C SER A 107 9.11 -15.72 -13.75
N PRO A 108 9.09 -15.63 -12.40
CA PRO A 108 9.94 -16.46 -11.56
C PRO A 108 9.54 -17.94 -11.61
N PRO A 109 10.50 -18.86 -11.43
CA PRO A 109 10.23 -20.29 -11.29
C PRO A 109 9.28 -20.59 -10.12
N ILE A 110 8.52 -21.68 -10.22
CA ILE A 110 7.50 -22.06 -9.23
C ILE A 110 8.08 -22.21 -7.82
N GLU A 111 9.32 -22.68 -7.69
CA GLU A 111 9.97 -22.85 -6.41
C GLU A 111 10.31 -21.53 -5.70
N TRP A 112 10.25 -20.39 -6.40
CA TRP A 112 10.41 -19.03 -5.86
C TRP A 112 9.06 -18.37 -5.52
N VAL A 113 7.93 -19.05 -5.75
CA VAL A 113 6.58 -18.53 -5.55
C VAL A 113 5.88 -19.30 -4.43
N GLY A 114 5.57 -18.62 -3.34
CA GLY A 114 4.82 -19.16 -2.22
C GLY A 114 3.31 -19.08 -2.47
N GLU A 115 2.56 -19.98 -1.84
CA GLU A 115 1.08 -19.98 -1.87
C GLU A 115 0.49 -18.75 -1.18
N SER A 116 1.23 -18.08 -0.30
CA SER A 116 0.73 -16.90 0.41
C SER A 116 1.86 -16.01 0.88
N VAL A 117 1.51 -14.80 1.32
CA VAL A 117 2.46 -13.92 1.98
C VAL A 117 2.76 -14.49 3.36
N GLN A 118 4.00 -14.93 3.55
CA GLN A 118 4.51 -15.52 4.77
C GLN A 118 5.52 -14.58 5.43
N ASP A 119 5.64 -14.67 6.75
CA ASP A 119 6.79 -14.08 7.45
C ASP A 119 8.06 -14.83 7.06
N ARG A 120 9.18 -14.10 6.96
CA ARG A 120 10.48 -14.68 6.57
C ARG A 120 11.04 -15.63 7.62
N PHE A 121 10.85 -15.27 8.88
CA PHE A 121 11.41 -15.96 10.02
C PHE A 121 10.31 -16.28 11.03
N LYS A 122 10.50 -17.37 11.78
CA LYS A 122 9.68 -17.77 12.92
C LYS A 122 10.57 -17.90 14.15
N SER A 123 10.06 -17.46 15.31
CA SER A 123 10.77 -17.63 16.56
C SER A 123 10.54 -19.03 17.11
N ILE A 124 11.61 -19.83 17.20
CA ILE A 124 11.59 -21.22 17.66
C ILE A 124 12.77 -21.39 18.61
N GLY A 125 12.54 -21.79 19.86
CA GLY A 125 13.62 -22.01 20.83
C GLY A 125 14.44 -20.76 21.19
N GLY A 126 13.90 -19.55 20.97
CA GLY A 126 14.62 -18.28 21.21
C GLY A 126 15.41 -17.77 19.99
N GLU A 127 15.55 -18.57 18.95
CA GLU A 127 16.19 -18.21 17.68
C GLU A 127 15.17 -17.87 16.59
N TRP A 128 15.62 -17.22 15.52
CA TRP A 128 14.80 -16.86 14.36
C TRP A 128 15.15 -17.71 13.16
N LEU A 129 14.44 -18.82 13.04
CA LEU A 129 14.62 -19.79 11.96
C LEU A 129 13.85 -19.38 10.72
N GLN A 130 14.36 -19.76 9.56
CA GLN A 130 13.70 -19.54 8.28
C GLN A 130 12.31 -20.18 8.27
N ASN A 131 11.32 -19.46 7.76
CA ASN A 131 10.01 -20.04 7.53
C ASN A 131 10.05 -20.86 6.23
N GLU A 132 9.90 -22.18 6.32
CA GLU A 132 9.95 -23.09 5.17
C GLU A 132 8.91 -22.79 4.09
N PHE A 133 7.79 -22.16 4.45
CA PHE A 133 6.74 -21.72 3.53
C PHE A 133 7.02 -20.36 2.89
N TRP A 134 8.03 -19.63 3.36
CA TRP A 134 8.36 -18.32 2.80
C TRP A 134 9.04 -18.45 1.45
N ARG A 135 8.64 -17.56 0.53
CA ARG A 135 9.26 -17.36 -0.76
C ARG A 135 9.33 -15.87 -1.11
N PRO A 136 10.27 -15.44 -1.98
CA PRO A 136 10.39 -14.03 -2.39
C PRO A 136 9.19 -13.50 -3.19
N PHE A 137 8.45 -14.39 -3.84
CA PHE A 137 7.19 -14.10 -4.52
C PHE A 137 6.04 -14.84 -3.84
N ALA A 138 4.83 -14.28 -3.96
CA ALA A 138 3.64 -14.90 -3.42
C ALA A 138 2.52 -14.80 -4.44
N ALA A 139 1.88 -15.92 -4.73
CA ALA A 139 0.72 -15.96 -5.60
C ALA A 139 -0.44 -15.16 -4.95
N LYS A 140 -1.20 -14.44 -5.78
CA LYS A 140 -2.29 -13.58 -5.33
C LYS A 140 -3.61 -14.05 -5.92
N ILE A 141 -4.56 -14.33 -5.05
CA ILE A 141 -5.97 -14.46 -5.40
C ILE A 141 -6.58 -13.06 -5.41
N SER A 142 -7.40 -12.76 -6.41
CA SER A 142 -8.17 -11.52 -6.43
C SER A 142 -9.05 -11.41 -5.18
N LYS A 143 -9.36 -10.17 -4.78
CA LYS A 143 -10.18 -9.93 -3.58
C LYS A 143 -11.59 -10.51 -3.74
N GLU A 144 -12.14 -10.44 -4.95
CA GLU A 144 -13.47 -10.96 -5.27
C GLU A 144 -13.48 -12.49 -5.19
N ASP A 145 -12.52 -13.16 -5.85
CA ASP A 145 -12.45 -14.63 -5.88
C ASP A 145 -12.24 -15.18 -4.47
N ARG A 146 -11.41 -14.51 -3.66
CA ARG A 146 -11.24 -14.87 -2.25
C ARG A 146 -12.57 -14.78 -1.49
N LYS A 147 -13.34 -13.72 -1.69
CA LYS A 147 -14.64 -13.56 -1.03
C LYS A 147 -15.68 -14.58 -1.51
N LYS A 148 -15.69 -14.91 -2.82
CA LYS A 148 -16.55 -15.97 -3.38
C LYS A 148 -16.21 -17.33 -2.79
N ALA A 149 -14.92 -17.68 -2.75
CA ALA A 149 -14.43 -18.91 -2.17
C ALA A 149 -14.84 -19.06 -0.69
N THR A 150 -14.59 -18.03 0.12
CA THR A 150 -14.97 -18.04 1.55
C THR A 150 -16.48 -18.15 1.74
N ALA A 151 -17.28 -17.46 0.92
CA ALA A 151 -18.75 -17.55 1.00
C ALA A 151 -19.27 -18.95 0.60
N GLY A 152 -18.60 -19.64 -0.31
CA GLY A 152 -18.92 -21.02 -0.72
C GLY A 152 -18.29 -22.11 0.15
N GLY A 153 -17.59 -21.77 1.24
CA GLY A 153 -16.90 -22.73 2.11
C GLY A 153 -15.67 -23.41 1.47
N LEU A 154 -15.16 -22.89 0.36
CA LEU A 154 -14.01 -23.43 -0.36
C LEU A 154 -12.70 -22.76 0.06
N ASP A 155 -11.67 -23.56 0.33
CA ASP A 155 -10.30 -23.07 0.47
C ASP A 155 -9.63 -23.06 -0.91
N VAL A 156 -9.56 -21.88 -1.54
CA VAL A 156 -8.88 -21.74 -2.82
C VAL A 156 -7.40 -21.55 -2.56
N LYS A 157 -6.60 -22.56 -2.91
CA LYS A 157 -5.15 -22.42 -3.00
C LYS A 157 -4.81 -21.64 -4.27
N PRO A 158 -4.01 -20.57 -4.18
CA PRO A 158 -3.62 -19.85 -5.38
C PRO A 158 -2.70 -20.71 -6.24
N ASP A 159 -2.91 -20.63 -7.55
CA ASP A 159 -1.98 -21.25 -8.50
C ASP A 159 -0.65 -20.50 -8.47
N THR A 160 0.41 -21.26 -8.19
CA THR A 160 1.79 -20.77 -8.20
C THR A 160 2.43 -20.91 -9.58
N LYS A 161 1.81 -21.66 -10.50
CA LYS A 161 2.26 -21.81 -11.89
C LYS A 161 2.00 -20.54 -12.69
N GLY A 162 2.97 -20.16 -13.52
CA GLY A 162 2.81 -19.00 -14.41
C GLY A 162 2.69 -17.66 -13.69
N HIS A 163 3.20 -17.54 -12.46
CA HIS A 163 3.23 -16.27 -11.74
C HIS A 163 3.97 -15.21 -12.56
N THR A 164 3.30 -14.10 -12.86
CA THR A 164 3.91 -12.96 -13.53
C THR A 164 3.73 -11.67 -12.76
N LEU A 165 4.77 -10.84 -12.75
CA LEU A 165 4.70 -9.53 -12.14
C LEU A 165 3.98 -8.54 -13.06
N SER A 166 3.10 -7.74 -12.47
CA SER A 166 2.45 -6.64 -13.20
C SER A 166 3.48 -5.56 -13.56
N GLY A 167 3.20 -4.80 -14.62
CA GLY A 167 4.08 -3.69 -15.04
C GLY A 167 4.31 -2.65 -13.93
N GLU A 168 3.36 -2.45 -13.02
CA GLU A 168 3.55 -1.57 -11.85
C GLU A 168 4.51 -2.18 -10.81
N ALA A 169 4.43 -3.48 -10.56
CA ALA A 169 5.38 -4.17 -9.69
C ALA A 169 6.80 -4.11 -10.27
N ILE A 170 6.94 -4.26 -11.59
CA ILE A 170 8.23 -4.15 -12.29
C ILE A 170 8.79 -2.73 -12.21
N LYS A 171 7.95 -1.69 -12.34
CA LYS A 171 8.37 -0.28 -12.12
C LYS A 171 8.91 -0.05 -10.71
N ILE A 172 8.27 -0.64 -9.69
CA ILE A 172 8.74 -0.58 -8.31
C ILE A 172 10.09 -1.26 -8.18
N CYS A 173 10.26 -2.46 -8.78
CA CYS A 173 11.53 -3.17 -8.78
C CYS A 173 12.65 -2.34 -9.42
N PHE A 174 12.47 -1.85 -10.65
CA PHE A 174 13.43 -0.98 -11.32
C PHE A 174 13.82 0.24 -10.47
N SER A 175 12.83 0.87 -9.82
CA SER A 175 13.08 2.07 -9.00
C SER A 175 13.84 1.74 -7.71
N ALA A 176 13.54 0.61 -7.07
CA ALA A 176 14.24 0.15 -5.88
C ALA A 176 15.68 -0.27 -6.19
N ILE A 177 15.87 -1.06 -7.25
CA ILE A 177 17.20 -1.54 -7.65
C ILE A 177 18.07 -0.39 -8.18
N SER A 178 17.51 0.55 -8.94
CA SER A 178 18.25 1.77 -9.33
C SER A 178 18.73 2.53 -8.11
N CYS A 179 17.84 2.81 -7.15
CA CYS A 179 18.20 3.52 -5.93
C CYS A 179 19.26 2.78 -5.10
N PHE A 180 19.24 1.45 -5.14
CA PHE A 180 20.24 0.63 -4.46
C PHE A 180 21.60 0.71 -5.16
N TYR A 181 21.66 0.59 -6.48
CA TYR A 181 22.92 0.75 -7.24
C TYR A 181 23.49 2.17 -7.19
N ASP A 182 22.63 3.21 -7.15
CA ASP A 182 23.06 4.58 -6.89
C ASP A 182 23.77 4.65 -5.53
N TYR A 183 23.15 4.10 -4.48
CA TYR A 183 23.78 4.02 -3.15
C TYR A 183 25.09 3.22 -3.16
N LEU A 184 25.14 2.06 -3.82
CA LEU A 184 26.37 1.28 -3.89
C LEU A 184 27.49 2.03 -4.61
N ALA A 185 27.16 2.83 -5.63
CA ALA A 185 28.13 3.67 -6.33
C ALA A 185 28.61 4.84 -5.47
N ASP A 186 27.69 5.50 -4.75
CA ASP A 186 28.02 6.59 -3.83
C ASP A 186 28.94 6.13 -2.68
N GLU A 187 28.76 4.90 -2.20
CA GLU A 187 29.62 4.26 -1.19
C GLU A 187 30.93 3.69 -1.77
N GLY A 188 31.17 3.85 -3.07
CA GLY A 188 32.35 3.32 -3.77
C GLY A 188 32.42 1.79 -3.87
N TYR A 189 31.32 1.09 -3.57
CA TYR A 189 31.25 -0.37 -3.63
C TYR A 189 30.97 -0.88 -5.05
N ALA A 190 30.09 -0.20 -5.78
CA ALA A 190 29.84 -0.48 -7.19
C ALA A 190 30.50 0.59 -8.08
N PHE A 191 30.93 0.21 -9.28
CA PHE A 191 31.51 1.16 -10.24
C PHE A 191 30.50 2.23 -10.72
N GLY A 192 29.21 1.89 -10.74
CA GLY A 192 28.15 2.81 -11.17
C GLY A 192 26.79 2.12 -11.27
N ASN A 193 25.77 2.88 -11.66
CA ASN A 193 24.41 2.40 -11.78
C ASN A 193 24.00 2.10 -13.24
N PRO A 194 23.91 0.82 -13.67
CA PRO A 194 23.49 0.44 -15.01
C PRO A 194 21.96 0.42 -15.21
N ILE A 195 21.18 0.49 -14.13
CA ILE A 195 19.73 0.24 -14.14
C ILE A 195 18.93 1.25 -15.00
N PRO A 196 19.24 2.56 -15.03
CA PRO A 196 18.51 3.51 -15.88
C PRO A 196 18.57 3.15 -17.37
N ALA A 197 19.72 2.68 -17.86
CA ALA A 197 19.90 2.26 -19.25
C ALA A 197 19.07 1.01 -19.57
N ILE A 198 19.11 0.01 -18.69
CA ILE A 198 18.34 -1.24 -18.81
C ILE A 198 16.83 -0.94 -18.80
N ARG A 199 16.38 -0.12 -17.85
CA ARG A 199 14.98 0.27 -17.71
C ARG A 199 14.42 0.90 -18.99
N LYS A 200 15.22 1.70 -19.71
CA LYS A 200 14.79 2.37 -20.95
C LYS A 200 14.46 1.39 -22.07
N GLN A 201 15.11 0.23 -22.07
CA GLN A 201 15.01 -0.82 -23.09
C GLN A 201 14.16 -2.03 -22.65
N SER A 202 13.65 -2.03 -21.42
CA SER A 202 12.88 -3.16 -20.88
C SER A 202 11.58 -3.40 -21.66
N PRO A 203 11.30 -4.65 -22.11
CA PRO A 203 10.06 -5.00 -22.81
C PRO A 203 8.83 -5.01 -21.89
N TYR A 204 9.04 -5.11 -20.57
CA TYR A 204 7.97 -5.21 -19.58
C TYR A 204 7.36 -3.86 -19.19
N LEU A 205 7.98 -2.76 -19.63
CA LEU A 205 7.51 -1.40 -19.39
C LEU A 205 6.86 -0.85 -20.66
N ILE A 206 5.62 -1.29 -20.93
CA ILE A 206 4.83 -0.78 -22.05
C ILE A 206 4.68 0.73 -21.93
N LYS A 207 5.19 1.45 -22.93
CA LYS A 207 5.05 2.90 -23.07
C LYS A 207 3.70 3.17 -23.74
N GLY A 208 2.76 3.71 -22.96
CA GLY A 208 1.43 4.07 -23.44
C GLY A 208 0.49 4.32 -22.28
N ALA A 209 -0.55 5.11 -22.50
CA ALA A 209 -1.65 5.23 -21.55
C ALA A 209 -2.39 3.89 -21.52
N THR A 210 -2.00 2.98 -20.64
CA THR A 210 -2.90 1.91 -20.21
C THR A 210 -4.16 2.61 -19.73
N GLN A 211 -5.34 2.26 -20.25
CA GLN A 211 -6.60 2.79 -19.73
C GLN A 211 -6.65 2.44 -18.24
N LYS A 212 -6.24 3.38 -17.39
CA LYS A 212 -6.43 3.26 -15.96
C LYS A 212 -7.90 3.50 -15.75
N ASN A 213 -8.68 2.43 -15.65
CA ASN A 213 -10.02 2.52 -15.07
C ASN A 213 -9.84 3.09 -13.65
N ILE A 214 -10.11 4.39 -13.48
CA ILE A 214 -10.08 5.04 -12.18
C ILE A 214 -11.16 4.34 -11.36
N LYS A 215 -10.67 3.63 -10.35
CA LYS A 215 -11.47 2.84 -9.44
C LYS A 215 -12.21 3.77 -8.46
N ARG A 216 -13.45 4.13 -8.80
CA ARG A 216 -14.36 5.00 -8.04
C ARG A 216 -15.76 4.38 -7.97
N LEU A 217 -16.56 4.83 -7.01
CA LEU A 217 -17.97 4.44 -6.88
C LEU A 217 -18.85 5.30 -7.80
N SER A 218 -19.93 4.71 -8.30
CA SER A 218 -21.04 5.47 -8.91
C SER A 218 -21.82 6.24 -7.83
N ASN A 219 -22.67 7.18 -8.25
CA ASN A 219 -23.57 7.89 -7.32
C ASN A 219 -24.48 6.90 -6.59
N LEU A 220 -25.10 5.98 -7.34
CA LEU A 220 -25.94 4.91 -6.77
C LEU A 220 -25.19 4.11 -5.69
N GLN A 221 -24.00 3.59 -6.00
CA GLN A 221 -23.19 2.83 -5.05
C GLN A 221 -22.83 3.66 -3.81
N TRP A 222 -22.50 4.93 -3.97
CA TRP A 222 -22.21 5.83 -2.86
C TRP A 222 -23.44 6.05 -1.97
N ASP A 223 -24.61 6.24 -2.56
CA ASP A 223 -25.87 6.45 -1.84
C ASP A 223 -26.23 5.21 -1.00
N TYR A 224 -26.05 4.00 -1.54
CA TYR A 224 -26.19 2.76 -0.76
C TYR A 224 -25.19 2.67 0.40
N VAL A 225 -23.91 3.00 0.15
CA VAL A 225 -22.87 2.97 1.19
C VAL A 225 -23.20 3.92 2.34
N LEU A 226 -23.58 5.15 2.03
CA LEU A 226 -23.90 6.16 3.05
C LEU A 226 -25.19 5.83 3.80
N SER A 227 -26.27 5.50 3.07
CA SER A 227 -27.58 5.17 3.67
C SER A 227 -27.54 3.90 4.52
N CYS A 228 -26.82 2.85 4.10
CA CYS A 228 -26.65 1.65 4.92
C CYS A 228 -25.87 1.95 6.20
N ALA A 229 -24.78 2.74 6.11
CA ALA A 229 -24.01 3.13 7.29
C ALA A 229 -24.84 3.97 8.26
N GLU A 230 -25.69 4.87 7.73
CA GLU A 230 -26.58 5.71 8.53
C GLU A 230 -27.70 4.91 9.20
N ALA A 231 -28.40 4.07 8.44
CA ALA A 231 -29.43 3.18 8.98
C ALA A 231 -28.88 2.26 10.06
N LYS A 232 -27.66 1.75 9.88
CA LYS A 232 -27.00 0.90 10.87
C LYS A 232 -26.60 1.68 12.13
N ALA A 233 -26.09 2.89 11.98
CA ALA A 233 -25.77 3.78 13.11
C ALA A 233 -27.03 4.20 13.89
N ASN A 234 -28.17 4.38 13.21
CA ASN A 234 -29.45 4.65 13.86
C ASN A 234 -29.92 3.45 14.71
N ALA A 235 -29.67 2.22 14.24
CA ALA A 235 -30.07 1.00 14.94
C ALA A 235 -29.11 0.60 16.06
N ASP A 236 -27.80 0.87 15.91
CA ASP A 236 -26.77 0.50 16.87
C ASP A 236 -25.66 1.56 16.90
N THR A 237 -25.50 2.21 18.05
CA THR A 237 -24.52 3.30 18.27
C THR A 237 -23.07 2.87 18.04
N ASN A 238 -22.77 1.56 18.05
CA ASN A 238 -21.44 1.06 17.71
C ASN A 238 -21.00 1.42 16.27
N TYR A 239 -21.97 1.68 15.38
CA TYR A 239 -21.73 2.03 13.97
C TYR A 239 -21.61 3.54 13.73
N GLU A 240 -21.77 4.40 14.74
CA GLU A 240 -21.52 5.85 14.62
C GLU A 240 -20.12 6.16 14.08
N ARG A 241 -19.14 5.37 14.50
CA ARG A 241 -17.77 5.45 14.01
C ARG A 241 -17.67 5.12 12.51
N MET A 242 -18.43 4.14 12.03
CA MET A 242 -18.40 3.76 10.62
C MET A 242 -18.97 4.87 9.76
N LEU A 243 -20.15 5.37 10.11
CA LEU A 243 -20.79 6.48 9.42
C LEU A 243 -19.85 7.69 9.35
N PHE A 244 -19.27 8.08 10.49
CA PHE A 244 -18.32 9.18 10.57
C PHE A 244 -17.09 8.96 9.67
N VAL A 245 -16.45 7.79 9.74
CA VAL A 245 -15.24 7.49 8.95
C VAL A 245 -15.52 7.49 7.45
N VAL A 246 -16.64 6.89 7.01
CA VAL A 246 -17.03 6.82 5.60
C VAL A 246 -17.32 8.23 5.06
N ALA A 247 -18.12 9.02 5.78
CA ALA A 247 -18.44 10.39 5.41
C ALA A 247 -17.18 11.27 5.34
N LEU A 248 -16.30 11.19 6.35
CA LEU A 248 -15.09 12.00 6.45
C LEU A 248 -14.08 11.68 5.33
N ILE A 249 -13.80 10.40 5.07
CA ILE A 249 -12.82 10.00 4.04
C ILE A 249 -13.28 10.42 2.65
N LYS A 250 -14.56 10.21 2.32
CA LYS A 250 -15.10 10.60 1.02
C LYS A 250 -15.09 12.11 0.85
N THR A 251 -15.60 12.83 1.84
CA THR A 251 -15.87 14.28 1.73
C THR A 251 -14.60 15.12 1.78
N LEU A 252 -13.60 14.69 2.55
CA LEU A 252 -12.33 15.43 2.70
C LEU A 252 -11.18 14.81 1.90
N TYR A 253 -11.48 13.86 1.02
CA TYR A 253 -10.52 13.20 0.12
C TYR A 253 -9.33 12.57 0.85
N LEU A 254 -9.55 12.09 2.08
CA LEU A 254 -8.45 11.66 2.95
C LEU A 254 -7.80 10.37 2.43
N ARG A 255 -6.48 10.30 2.55
CA ARG A 255 -5.81 8.99 2.59
C ARG A 255 -6.13 8.37 3.95
N VAL A 256 -6.30 7.05 4.00
CA VAL A 256 -6.49 6.34 5.28
C VAL A 256 -5.38 6.66 6.29
N SER A 257 -4.14 6.82 5.82
CA SER A 257 -3.00 7.16 6.66
C SER A 257 -3.10 8.55 7.32
N GLU A 258 -3.86 9.47 6.73
CA GLU A 258 -4.08 10.82 7.26
C GLU A 258 -5.08 10.81 8.42
N LEU A 259 -5.96 9.81 8.46
CA LEU A 259 -6.92 9.57 9.55
C LEU A 259 -6.43 8.53 10.58
N SER A 260 -5.36 7.80 10.28
CA SER A 260 -4.86 6.74 11.18
C SER A 260 -3.90 7.24 12.24
N ASP A 261 -3.95 6.60 13.40
CA ASP A 261 -2.95 6.70 14.46
C ASP A 261 -1.64 6.02 14.03
N ARG A 262 -0.53 6.75 14.18
CA ARG A 262 0.83 6.39 13.77
C ARG A 262 1.82 6.90 14.82
N SER A 263 3.01 6.31 14.86
CA SER A 263 4.06 6.69 15.83
C SER A 263 4.43 8.18 15.79
N ASN A 264 4.28 8.85 14.65
CA ASN A 264 4.61 10.26 14.46
C ASN A 264 3.38 11.16 14.26
N TRP A 265 2.15 10.64 14.33
CA TRP A 265 0.94 11.43 14.11
C TRP A 265 -0.31 10.73 14.62
N GLN A 266 -1.08 11.44 15.44
CA GLN A 266 -2.42 11.04 15.84
C GLN A 266 -3.41 12.16 15.47
N PRO A 267 -4.41 11.89 14.63
CA PRO A 267 -5.50 12.83 14.42
C PRO A 267 -6.31 12.97 15.70
N ILE A 268 -6.54 14.19 16.15
CA ILE A 268 -7.24 14.55 17.39
C ILE A 268 -8.29 15.64 17.12
N TRP A 269 -9.24 15.83 18.02
CA TRP A 269 -10.36 16.76 17.79
C TRP A 269 -9.95 18.22 17.63
N GLN A 270 -8.86 18.67 18.28
CA GLN A 270 -8.31 20.02 18.07
C GLN A 270 -7.82 20.27 16.64
N HIS A 271 -7.60 19.23 15.84
CA HIS A 271 -7.24 19.38 14.43
C HIS A 271 -8.44 19.77 13.57
N LEU A 272 -9.67 19.67 14.08
CA LEU A 272 -10.83 20.34 13.52
C LEU A 272 -10.91 21.74 14.13
N TRP A 273 -10.68 22.76 13.32
CA TRP A 273 -10.58 24.15 13.77
C TRP A 273 -11.38 25.08 12.85
N GLN A 274 -11.67 26.28 13.34
CA GLN A 274 -12.40 27.32 12.62
C GLN A 274 -11.53 28.57 12.54
N ASP A 275 -11.50 29.23 11.38
CA ASP A 275 -10.81 30.51 11.21
C ASP A 275 -11.67 31.71 11.64
N SER A 276 -11.13 32.92 11.52
CA SER A 276 -11.82 34.17 11.87
C SER A 276 -13.05 34.45 11.02
N ASP A 277 -13.10 33.91 9.81
CA ASP A 277 -14.18 34.13 8.84
C ASP A 277 -15.28 33.07 8.97
N GLY A 278 -15.13 32.15 9.93
CA GLY A 278 -16.08 31.09 10.20
C GLY A 278 -15.91 29.85 9.32
N ASN A 279 -14.89 29.79 8.46
CA ASN A 279 -14.60 28.60 7.67
C ASN A 279 -13.96 27.53 8.56
N HIS A 280 -14.23 26.28 8.23
CA HIS A 280 -13.77 25.15 9.02
C HIS A 280 -12.75 24.32 8.27
N TRP A 281 -11.79 23.80 9.03
CA TRP A 281 -10.59 23.18 8.51
C TRP A 281 -10.27 21.90 9.29
N LEU A 282 -9.71 20.91 8.59
CA LEU A 282 -9.12 19.72 9.18
C LEU A 282 -7.62 19.68 8.89
N LYS A 283 -6.82 19.74 9.95
CA LYS A 283 -5.36 19.59 9.87
C LYS A 283 -4.95 18.14 9.72
N VAL A 284 -4.15 17.83 8.70
CA VAL A 284 -3.67 16.47 8.41
C VAL A 284 -2.17 16.40 8.13
N LEU A 285 -1.55 15.27 8.48
CA LEU A 285 -0.16 14.96 8.12
C LEU A 285 -0.10 14.00 6.91
N GLY A 286 0.25 14.54 5.75
CA GLY A 286 0.37 13.84 4.47
C GLY A 286 1.70 13.12 4.24
N LYS A 287 1.97 12.76 2.98
CA LYS A 287 3.22 12.09 2.56
C LYS A 287 4.42 13.01 2.74
N GLY A 288 5.53 12.47 3.24
CA GLY A 288 6.76 13.23 3.48
C GLY A 288 6.71 14.14 4.71
N ASN A 289 5.85 13.82 5.70
CA ASN A 289 5.64 14.62 6.90
C ASN A 289 5.20 16.06 6.64
N LYS A 290 4.48 16.29 5.53
CA LYS A 290 3.91 17.60 5.19
C LYS A 290 2.54 17.78 5.83
N ILE A 291 2.40 18.82 6.64
CA ILE A 291 1.12 19.24 7.22
C ILE A 291 0.37 20.08 6.19
N ARG A 292 -0.95 19.91 6.13
CA ARG A 292 -1.86 20.81 5.41
C ARG A 292 -3.21 20.85 6.10
N ASP A 293 -3.95 21.92 5.85
CA ASP A 293 -5.34 22.06 6.26
C ASP A 293 -6.25 21.78 5.07
N ILE A 294 -7.33 21.03 5.32
CA ILE A 294 -8.33 20.66 4.31
C ILE A 294 -9.62 21.38 4.66
N SER A 295 -10.21 22.04 3.67
CA SER A 295 -11.50 22.72 3.84
C SER A 295 -12.63 21.74 4.19
N VAL A 296 -13.40 22.03 5.25
CA VAL A 296 -14.50 21.19 5.74
C VAL A 296 -15.84 21.77 5.30
N PRO A 297 -16.56 21.12 4.37
CA PRO A 297 -17.82 21.63 3.86
C PRO A 297 -18.96 21.51 4.89
N SER A 298 -19.94 22.41 4.81
CA SER A 298 -21.07 22.47 5.74
C SER A 298 -21.89 21.18 5.82
N ALA A 299 -22.01 20.47 4.69
CA ALA A 299 -22.69 19.18 4.59
C ALA A 299 -22.08 18.09 5.49
N LEU A 300 -20.85 18.27 5.99
CA LEU A 300 -20.19 17.31 6.87
C LEU A 300 -20.52 17.53 8.36
N PHE A 301 -21.03 18.71 8.74
CA PHE A 301 -21.30 19.03 10.14
C PHE A 301 -22.33 18.13 10.83
N PRO A 302 -23.43 17.70 10.19
CA PRO A 302 -24.35 16.77 10.82
C PRO A 302 -23.63 15.50 11.31
N TYR A 303 -22.75 14.93 10.48
CA TYR A 303 -21.95 13.75 10.83
C TYR A 303 -20.91 14.03 11.92
N ILE A 304 -20.24 15.19 11.87
CA ILE A 304 -19.27 15.62 12.90
C ILE A 304 -19.96 15.79 14.26
N LYS A 305 -21.10 16.50 14.29
CA LYS A 305 -21.88 16.74 15.52
C LYS A 305 -22.41 15.44 16.10
N ARG A 306 -23.00 14.60 15.25
CA ARG A 306 -23.53 13.27 15.63
C ARG A 306 -22.43 12.40 16.26
N TYR A 307 -21.27 12.32 15.63
CA TYR A 307 -20.15 11.54 16.18
C TYR A 307 -19.56 12.17 17.44
N LYS A 308 -19.49 13.50 17.55
CA LYS A 308 -19.04 14.21 18.76
C LYS A 308 -19.98 13.94 19.95
N ALA A 309 -21.29 13.92 19.73
CA ALA A 309 -22.28 13.57 20.76
C ALA A 309 -22.06 12.15 21.27
N PHE A 310 -22.00 11.16 20.36
CA PHE A 310 -21.65 9.78 20.68
C PHE A 310 -20.35 9.68 21.51
N ARG A 311 -19.30 10.43 21.13
CA ARG A 311 -18.02 10.44 21.84
C ARG A 311 -18.09 11.01 23.24
N THR A 312 -18.96 12.00 23.45
CA THR A 312 -19.19 12.64 24.75
C THR A 312 -19.97 11.70 25.68
N GLU A 313 -20.97 11.00 25.14
CA GLU A 313 -21.76 10.00 25.88
C GLU A 313 -20.91 8.79 26.31
N GLN A 314 -20.00 8.32 25.45
CA GLN A 314 -19.15 7.16 25.74
C GLN A 314 -18.05 7.44 26.77
N ASN A 315 -17.64 8.70 26.94
CA ASN A 315 -16.54 9.05 27.83
C ASN A 315 -16.68 10.49 28.33
N SER A 316 -16.96 10.66 29.63
CA SER A 316 -17.07 11.97 30.29
C SER A 316 -15.79 12.81 30.24
N ASN A 317 -14.62 12.18 30.08
CA ASN A 317 -13.32 12.86 29.92
C ASN A 317 -13.01 13.24 28.46
N PHE A 318 -13.98 13.13 27.55
CA PHE A 318 -13.83 13.53 26.17
C PHE A 318 -13.48 15.02 26.05
N ASN A 319 -12.36 15.32 25.40
CA ASN A 319 -11.87 16.69 25.19
C ASN A 319 -11.21 16.83 23.80
N SER A 320 -10.75 18.05 23.49
CA SER A 320 -10.14 18.38 22.20
C SER A 320 -8.84 17.60 21.90
N ASN A 321 -8.13 17.11 22.92
CA ASN A 321 -6.92 16.29 22.75
C ASN A 321 -7.24 14.80 22.52
N ALA A 322 -8.51 14.39 22.57
CA ALA A 322 -8.88 13.00 22.33
C ALA A 322 -8.66 12.61 20.86
N PRO A 323 -8.31 11.33 20.56
CA PRO A 323 -8.21 10.83 19.19
C PRO A 323 -9.47 11.11 18.39
N LEU A 324 -9.32 11.57 17.15
CA LEU A 324 -10.44 11.90 16.28
C LEU A 324 -11.27 10.64 16.03
N VAL A 325 -10.66 9.49 15.75
CA VAL A 325 -11.34 8.19 15.62
C VAL A 325 -10.73 7.18 16.59
N ILE A 326 -11.49 6.78 17.62
CA ILE A 326 -11.03 5.84 18.66
C ILE A 326 -11.13 4.38 18.23
N LYS A 327 -10.26 3.53 18.80
CA LYS A 327 -10.39 2.07 18.68
C LYS A 327 -11.69 1.56 19.32
N ASN A 328 -12.17 0.40 18.88
CA ASN A 328 -13.31 -0.29 19.51
C ASN A 328 -12.92 -0.89 20.88
N ARG A 329 -11.65 -1.26 21.05
CA ARG A 329 -11.08 -1.81 22.29
C ARG A 329 -9.67 -1.25 22.49
N GLY A 330 -9.31 -1.00 23.75
CA GLY A 330 -8.02 -0.41 24.13
C GLY A 330 -7.97 1.10 23.93
N THR A 331 -6.77 1.67 24.06
CA THR A 331 -6.54 3.13 24.04
C THR A 331 -5.98 3.64 22.71
N GLY A 332 -6.17 4.93 22.47
CA GLY A 332 -5.64 5.63 21.29
C GLY A 332 -6.54 5.57 20.05
N GLY A 333 -6.01 6.08 18.94
CA GLY A 333 -6.73 6.18 17.68
C GLY A 333 -6.65 4.91 16.84
N MET A 334 -7.47 4.82 15.81
CA MET A 334 -7.48 3.65 14.92
C MET A 334 -6.26 3.58 14.00
N SER A 335 -5.69 2.38 13.89
CA SER A 335 -4.66 2.09 12.88
C SER A 335 -5.24 2.11 11.45
N SER A 336 -4.37 2.28 10.45
CA SER A 336 -4.75 2.19 9.04
C SER A 336 -5.46 0.88 8.68
N ARG A 337 -5.12 -0.24 9.34
CA ARG A 337 -5.76 -1.54 9.12
C ARG A 337 -7.20 -1.56 9.65
N GLN A 338 -7.43 -0.98 10.83
CA GLN A 338 -8.75 -0.89 11.44
C GLN A 338 -9.70 0.00 10.63
N LEU A 339 -9.22 1.18 10.20
CA LEU A 339 -10.01 2.08 9.34
C LEU A 339 -10.40 1.43 8.01
N ARG A 340 -9.46 0.71 7.37
CA ARG A 340 -9.77 -0.05 6.14
C ARG A 340 -10.84 -1.11 6.38
N ARG A 341 -10.82 -1.79 7.53
CA ARG A 341 -11.82 -2.80 7.88
C ARG A 341 -13.21 -2.18 8.06
N ILE A 342 -13.30 -1.03 8.74
CA ILE A 342 -14.56 -0.29 8.90
C ILE A 342 -15.15 0.09 7.54
N VAL A 343 -14.35 0.68 6.65
CA VAL A 343 -14.85 1.07 5.32
C VAL A 343 -15.21 -0.17 4.49
N GLN A 344 -14.47 -1.26 4.64
CA GLN A 344 -14.80 -2.50 3.96
C GLN A 344 -16.15 -3.07 4.41
N GLU A 345 -16.42 -3.02 5.70
CA GLU A 345 -17.70 -3.46 6.27
C GLU A 345 -18.86 -2.61 5.75
N ALA A 346 -18.68 -1.30 5.60
CA ALA A 346 -19.66 -0.43 4.95
C ALA A 346 -19.94 -0.84 3.49
N PHE A 347 -18.90 -1.18 2.72
CA PHE A 347 -19.06 -1.69 1.35
C PHE A 347 -19.76 -3.04 1.31
N ASP A 348 -19.48 -3.91 2.26
CA ASP A 348 -20.10 -5.24 2.33
C ASP A 348 -21.60 -5.12 2.67
N MET A 349 -21.97 -4.24 3.61
CA MET A 349 -23.39 -3.98 3.90
C MET A 349 -24.14 -3.38 2.70
N ALA A 350 -23.51 -2.42 2.01
CA ALA A 350 -24.10 -1.83 0.80
C ALA A 350 -24.24 -2.87 -0.32
N TYR A 351 -23.26 -3.76 -0.48
CA TYR A 351 -23.30 -4.86 -1.43
C TYR A 351 -24.50 -5.78 -1.17
N GLU A 352 -24.67 -6.25 0.07
CA GLU A 352 -25.80 -7.13 0.42
C GLU A 352 -27.15 -6.42 0.23
N LYS A 353 -27.24 -5.12 0.56
CA LYS A 353 -28.45 -4.33 0.35
C LYS A 353 -28.78 -4.18 -1.13
N MET A 354 -27.80 -3.87 -1.97
CA MET A 354 -27.97 -3.79 -3.42
C MET A 354 -28.40 -5.12 -4.03
N LEU A 355 -27.84 -6.24 -3.55
CA LEU A 355 -28.28 -7.58 -3.97
C LEU A 355 -29.74 -7.85 -3.61
N SER A 356 -30.16 -7.48 -2.40
CA SER A 356 -31.55 -7.66 -1.95
C SER A 356 -32.57 -6.87 -2.78
N GLU A 357 -32.11 -5.85 -3.51
CA GLU A 357 -32.93 -4.98 -4.37
C GLU A 357 -32.65 -5.21 -5.86
N SER A 358 -32.04 -6.34 -6.23
CA SER A 358 -31.78 -6.78 -7.60
C SER A 358 -30.75 -5.96 -8.40
N PHE A 359 -29.94 -5.10 -7.76
CA PHE A 359 -28.83 -4.37 -8.38
C PHE A 359 -27.55 -5.21 -8.47
N THR A 360 -27.63 -6.38 -9.12
CA THR A 360 -26.58 -7.41 -9.06
C THR A 360 -25.27 -7.00 -9.76
N ASP A 361 -25.35 -6.36 -10.92
CA ASP A 361 -24.17 -5.96 -11.68
C ASP A 361 -23.46 -4.76 -11.07
N GLU A 362 -24.22 -3.75 -10.62
CA GLU A 362 -23.68 -2.58 -9.94
C GLU A 362 -23.04 -2.95 -8.59
N ALA A 363 -23.58 -3.94 -7.88
CA ALA A 363 -23.05 -4.39 -6.60
C ALA A 363 -21.64 -4.98 -6.72
N LYS A 364 -21.29 -5.66 -7.84
CA LYS A 364 -19.99 -6.35 -8.01
C LYS A 364 -18.79 -5.45 -7.69
N ALA A 365 -18.84 -4.17 -8.09
CA ALA A 365 -17.76 -3.22 -7.85
C ALA A 365 -17.48 -2.99 -6.35
N LEU A 366 -18.49 -3.08 -5.48
CA LEU A 366 -18.34 -2.92 -4.03
C LEU A 366 -17.53 -4.06 -3.40
N ARG A 367 -17.57 -5.28 -3.96
CA ARG A 367 -16.73 -6.39 -3.48
C ARG A 367 -15.25 -6.11 -3.71
N GLU A 368 -14.91 -5.53 -4.86
CA GLU A 368 -13.53 -5.13 -5.19
C GLU A 368 -13.08 -3.86 -4.49
N ALA A 369 -14.03 -2.95 -4.20
CA ALA A 369 -13.75 -1.60 -3.75
C ALA A 369 -12.80 -1.58 -2.55
N THR A 370 -11.84 -0.66 -2.57
CA THR A 370 -10.93 -0.41 -1.44
C THR A 370 -11.20 0.96 -0.88
N THR A 371 -10.78 1.24 0.34
CA THR A 371 -10.98 2.56 0.96
C THR A 371 -10.46 3.72 0.11
N HIS A 372 -9.47 3.48 -0.76
CA HIS A 372 -8.96 4.51 -1.66
C HIS A 372 -9.99 4.96 -2.71
N TRP A 373 -10.98 4.11 -3.03
CA TRP A 373 -12.07 4.45 -3.94
C TRP A 373 -12.89 5.62 -3.38
N LEU A 374 -13.14 5.70 -2.06
CA LEU A 374 -13.88 6.83 -1.47
C LEU A 374 -13.21 8.18 -1.74
N ARG A 375 -11.88 8.23 -1.60
CA ARG A 375 -11.09 9.43 -1.93
C ARG A 375 -11.24 9.79 -3.40
N HIS A 376 -11.16 8.82 -4.31
CA HIS A 376 -11.33 9.06 -5.73
C HIS A 376 -12.76 9.48 -6.09
N THR A 377 -13.76 8.85 -5.49
CA THR A 377 -15.18 9.20 -5.67
C THR A 377 -15.40 10.66 -5.30
N GLY A 378 -15.02 11.06 -4.07
CA GLY A 378 -15.16 12.44 -3.61
C GLY A 378 -14.42 13.43 -4.51
N ALA A 379 -13.13 13.18 -4.78
CA ALA A 379 -12.33 14.07 -5.60
C ALA A 379 -12.91 14.24 -7.01
N SER A 380 -13.43 13.15 -7.61
CA SER A 380 -14.00 13.19 -8.95
C SER A 380 -15.39 13.82 -9.03
N GLN A 381 -16.15 13.84 -7.94
CA GLN A 381 -17.44 14.52 -7.87
C GLN A 381 -17.25 16.03 -7.71
N ASP A 382 -16.24 16.46 -6.94
CA ASP A 382 -16.01 17.87 -6.60
C ASP A 382 -15.16 18.62 -7.66
N ILE A 383 -14.42 17.88 -8.50
CA ILE A 383 -13.58 18.47 -9.57
C ILE A 383 -14.40 19.23 -10.63
N ALA A 384 -15.70 18.92 -10.74
CA ALA A 384 -16.60 19.60 -11.68
C ALA A 384 -16.96 21.03 -11.22
N THR A 385 -16.86 21.31 -9.92
CA THR A 385 -17.38 22.54 -9.31
C THR A 385 -16.31 23.38 -8.62
N ARG A 386 -15.16 22.80 -8.27
CA ARG A 386 -14.08 23.52 -7.56
C ARG A 386 -12.86 23.80 -8.43
N PRO A 387 -12.19 24.95 -8.22
CA PRO A 387 -10.92 25.24 -8.87
C PRO A 387 -9.88 24.13 -8.63
N LEU A 388 -9.23 23.68 -9.71
CA LEU A 388 -8.28 22.57 -9.69
C LEU A 388 -7.13 22.77 -8.68
N LYS A 389 -6.68 24.01 -8.48
CA LYS A 389 -5.64 24.34 -7.50
C LYS A 389 -6.09 24.05 -6.06
N HIS A 390 -7.28 24.51 -5.68
CA HIS A 390 -7.83 24.26 -4.34
C HIS A 390 -8.02 22.75 -4.11
N MET A 391 -8.48 22.03 -5.14
CA MET A 391 -8.59 20.57 -5.10
C MET A 391 -7.22 19.89 -4.92
N ALA A 392 -6.19 20.34 -5.63
CA ALA A 392 -4.84 19.80 -5.52
C ALA A 392 -4.24 20.01 -4.12
N ASP A 393 -4.49 21.18 -3.53
CA ASP A 393 -4.06 21.54 -2.18
C ASP A 393 -4.77 20.66 -1.14
N ASP A 394 -6.10 20.55 -1.18
CA ASP A 394 -6.88 19.67 -0.28
C ASP A 394 -6.45 18.18 -0.42
N LEU A 395 -6.20 17.71 -1.65
CA LEU A 395 -5.70 16.36 -1.93
C LEU A 395 -4.25 16.14 -1.47
N GLY A 396 -3.47 17.21 -1.26
CA GLY A 396 -2.05 17.16 -0.96
C GLY A 396 -1.25 16.53 -2.09
N HIS A 397 -1.49 16.95 -3.33
CA HIS A 397 -0.73 16.53 -4.51
C HIS A 397 0.48 17.44 -4.70
N ALA A 398 1.68 16.87 -4.77
CA ALA A 398 2.92 17.63 -4.98
C ALA A 398 3.10 18.12 -6.43
N SER A 399 2.33 17.56 -7.37
CA SER A 399 2.34 17.93 -8.79
C SER A 399 0.92 17.96 -9.31
N MET A 400 0.59 19.01 -10.07
CA MET A 400 -0.72 19.18 -10.71
C MET A 400 -1.06 18.02 -11.67
N GLY A 401 -0.06 17.41 -12.32
CA GLY A 401 -0.25 16.25 -13.20
C GLY A 401 -0.81 15.00 -12.50
N THR A 402 -0.75 14.94 -11.16
CA THR A 402 -1.42 13.87 -10.37
C THR A 402 -2.92 14.14 -10.21
N THR A 403 -3.32 15.42 -10.19
CA THR A 403 -4.72 15.87 -10.19
C THR A 403 -5.32 15.71 -11.59
N ASP A 404 -4.54 15.95 -12.65
CA ASP A 404 -4.97 15.77 -14.04
C ASP A 404 -5.38 14.32 -14.34
N GLN A 405 -4.76 13.31 -13.73
CA GLN A 405 -5.20 11.92 -13.88
C GLN A 405 -6.61 11.66 -13.34
N VAL A 406 -7.08 12.43 -12.36
CA VAL A 406 -8.48 12.37 -11.88
C VAL A 406 -9.41 13.06 -12.89
N TYR A 407 -8.92 14.11 -13.56
CA TYR A 407 -9.64 14.90 -14.57
C TYR A 407 -9.80 14.16 -15.92
N ILE A 408 -8.77 13.40 -16.35
CA ILE A 408 -8.68 12.73 -17.67
C ILE A 408 -9.90 11.86 -18.02
N GLN A 409 -10.67 11.34 -17.06
CA GLN A 409 -11.86 10.55 -17.38
C GLN A 409 -13.08 11.35 -17.86
N SER A 410 -13.21 12.61 -17.44
CA SER A 410 -14.24 13.50 -17.99
C SER A 410 -13.97 13.73 -19.48
N ASP A 411 -12.72 14.07 -19.79
CA ASP A 411 -12.18 14.24 -21.14
C ASP A 411 -12.28 12.94 -21.98
N MET A 412 -12.01 11.75 -21.43
CA MET A 412 -12.20 10.49 -22.18
C MET A 412 -13.65 10.19 -22.56
N LYS A 413 -14.61 10.45 -21.67
CA LYS A 413 -16.04 10.25 -21.97
C LYS A 413 -16.52 11.27 -22.99
N GLU A 414 -16.07 12.52 -22.85
CA GLU A 414 -16.36 13.58 -23.80
C GLU A 414 -15.75 13.27 -25.17
N ARG A 415 -14.47 12.89 -25.22
CA ARG A 415 -13.76 12.44 -26.43
C ARG A 415 -14.43 11.23 -27.08
N ALA A 416 -14.92 10.26 -26.30
CA ALA A 416 -15.67 9.13 -26.84
C ALA A 416 -17.03 9.56 -27.39
N LYS A 417 -17.72 10.49 -26.71
CA LYS A 417 -19.00 11.05 -27.15
C LYS A 417 -18.85 11.87 -28.44
N THR A 418 -17.84 12.75 -28.51
CA THR A 418 -17.55 13.57 -29.69
C THR A 418 -16.94 12.78 -30.84
N GLY A 419 -16.29 11.65 -30.55
CA GLY A 419 -15.77 10.73 -31.55
C GLY A 419 -16.80 9.77 -32.14
N LYS A 420 -17.98 9.66 -31.53
CA LYS A 420 -18.99 8.63 -31.86
C LYS A 420 -19.58 8.81 -33.25
N ASP A 421 -19.80 10.06 -33.66
CA ASP A 421 -20.50 10.42 -34.89
C ASP A 421 -19.52 10.95 -35.96
N ARG A 422 -18.25 10.49 -35.93
CA ARG A 422 -17.24 10.88 -36.93
C ARG A 422 -17.43 10.05 -38.19
N ASP A 423 -17.53 10.74 -39.34
CA ASP A 423 -17.55 10.10 -40.65
C ASP A 423 -16.21 9.42 -40.97
N VAL A 424 -16.27 8.32 -41.75
CA VAL A 424 -15.12 7.46 -42.15
C VAL A 424 -14.40 8.02 -43.36
#